data_AF-A0A1B7UAJ9-F1
#
_entry.id   AF-A0A1B7UAJ9-F1
#
_cell.length_a   1.000
_cell.length_b   1.000
_cell.length_c   1.000
_cell.angle_alpha   90.00
_cell.angle_beta   90.00
_cell.angle_gamma   90.00
#
_symmetry.space_group_name_H-M   'P 1'
#
loop_
_entity.id
_entity.type
_entity.pdbx_description
1 polymer ?
#
loop_
_entity_poly.entity_id
_entity_poly.type
_entity_poly.pdbx_seq_one_letter_code
_entity_poly.pdbx_strand_id
1 'polypeptide(L)'
;MTGQDSFVGPLPQTVPFLPAYIPVDVDMTVVKAQVAATGVSAPPDAMPGLLDVVNQAHAEGINLKIVLLDHNPPNDTPLRDISTVVGADYHDATVLTLSPSYVGSYSTQFPRVTLEAGEDIAKTGNPVVSAQHFLHELDTPEFPWTGLTIFLLIAVFAAAVGTRWLQLRSKPSATSDDSATTPAGDSNTAV
;
A
#
# COMPACT_ATOMS: atom_id res chain seq x y z
N MET A 1 14.15 14.24 40.71
CA MET A 1 14.40 15.44 39.89
C MET A 1 15.24 15.02 38.70
N THR A 2 14.69 15.22 37.49
CA THR A 2 15.36 15.40 36.16
C THR A 2 16.37 14.34 35.70
N GLY A 3 16.28 13.71 34.53
CA GLY A 3 15.48 13.93 33.33
C GLY A 3 16.31 13.56 32.09
N GLN A 4 15.63 13.08 31.05
CA GLN A 4 16.02 13.01 29.63
C GLN A 4 16.78 11.76 29.14
N ASP A 5 15.97 10.77 28.76
CA ASP A 5 16.26 9.80 27.71
C ASP A 5 16.41 10.52 26.35
N SER A 6 17.63 10.53 25.82
CA SER A 6 17.93 11.02 24.48
C SER A 6 17.47 10.01 23.44
N PHE A 7 16.21 10.11 22.99
CA PHE A 7 15.77 9.48 21.75
C PHE A 7 16.53 10.09 20.57
N VAL A 8 17.51 9.35 20.04
CA VAL A 8 18.10 9.63 18.72
C VAL A 8 17.03 9.31 17.68
N GLY A 9 16.42 10.35 17.11
CA GLY A 9 15.46 10.20 16.01
C GLY A 9 16.12 9.55 14.78
N PRO A 10 15.33 8.98 13.85
CA PRO A 10 15.87 8.39 12.63
C PRO A 10 16.64 9.47 11.85
N LEU A 11 17.87 9.17 11.44
CA LEU A 11 18.62 10.03 10.53
C LEU A 11 17.80 10.27 9.25
N PRO A 12 17.82 11.49 8.68
CA PRO A 12 17.15 11.76 7.42
C PRO A 12 17.68 10.78 6.37
N GLN A 13 16.82 9.89 5.89
CA GLN A 13 17.15 8.98 4.81
C GLN A 13 17.25 9.82 3.55
N THR A 14 18.44 10.31 3.23
CA THR A 14 18.74 10.77 1.88
C THR A 14 18.70 9.56 0.97
N VAL A 15 17.52 9.24 0.46
CA VAL A 15 17.37 8.29 -0.65
C VAL A 15 18.21 8.85 -1.79
N PRO A 16 19.24 8.15 -2.27
CA PRO A 16 19.96 8.61 -3.45
C PRO A 16 18.94 8.77 -4.58
N PHE A 17 18.86 9.99 -5.14
CA PHE A 17 18.05 10.24 -6.32
C PHE A 17 18.68 9.43 -7.46
N LEU A 18 18.16 8.23 -7.70
CA LEU A 18 18.54 7.49 -8.89
C LEU A 18 18.02 8.29 -10.09
N PRO A 19 18.88 8.61 -11.06
CA PRO A 19 18.42 9.30 -12.26
C PRO A 19 17.36 8.44 -12.94
N ALA A 20 16.23 9.06 -13.30
CA ALA A 20 15.19 8.41 -14.08
C ALA A 20 15.79 7.84 -15.37
N TYR A 21 15.50 6.57 -15.65
CA TYR A 21 15.92 5.90 -16.86
C TYR A 21 14.89 6.09 -17.96
N ILE A 22 15.06 7.16 -18.74
CA ILE A 22 14.23 7.46 -19.90
C ILE A 22 14.92 6.88 -21.16
N PRO A 23 14.22 6.08 -21.98
CA PRO A 23 14.76 5.60 -23.25
C PRO A 23 15.19 6.77 -24.14
N VAL A 24 16.33 6.64 -24.82
CA VAL A 24 16.97 7.76 -25.55
C VAL A 24 16.14 8.30 -26.71
N ASP A 25 15.20 7.49 -27.20
CA ASP A 25 14.27 7.77 -28.28
C ASP A 25 12.94 8.37 -27.79
N VAL A 26 12.74 8.51 -26.47
CA VAL A 26 11.60 9.20 -25.88
C VAL A 26 11.96 10.66 -25.61
N ASP A 27 11.40 11.58 -26.40
CA ASP A 27 11.51 13.02 -26.13
C ASP A 27 10.49 13.46 -25.07
N MET A 28 10.95 13.59 -23.83
CA MET A 28 10.12 14.01 -22.71
C MET A 28 9.54 15.42 -22.86
N THR A 29 10.16 16.29 -23.64
CA THR A 29 9.61 17.64 -23.90
C THR A 29 8.34 17.54 -24.72
N VAL A 30 8.35 16.69 -25.75
CA VAL A 30 7.17 16.42 -26.60
C VAL A 30 6.09 15.70 -25.81
N VAL A 31 6.45 14.67 -25.04
CA VAL A 31 5.50 13.92 -24.19
C VAL A 31 4.79 14.88 -23.23
N LYS A 32 5.55 15.70 -22.50
CA LYS A 32 4.98 16.66 -21.54
C LYS A 32 4.09 17.69 -22.23
N ALA A 33 4.49 18.21 -23.40
CA ALA A 33 3.68 19.16 -24.15
C ALA A 33 2.35 18.55 -24.62
N GLN A 34 2.35 17.31 -25.11
CA GLN A 34 1.13 16.61 -25.53
C GLN A 34 0.22 16.32 -24.33
N VAL A 35 0.78 15.77 -23.24
CA VAL A 35 0.03 15.53 -22.01
C VAL A 35 -0.55 16.81 -21.41
N ALA A 36 0.16 17.94 -21.50
CA ALA A 36 -0.36 19.24 -21.05
C ALA A 36 -1.53 19.71 -21.92
N ALA A 37 -1.48 19.46 -23.24
CA ALA A 37 -2.49 19.93 -24.17
C ALA A 37 -3.78 19.11 -24.13
N THR A 38 -3.68 17.79 -24.00
CA THR A 38 -4.84 16.88 -24.18
C THR A 38 -5.00 15.84 -23.08
N GLY A 39 -4.04 15.73 -22.16
CA GLY A 39 -3.96 14.63 -21.20
C GLY A 39 -3.37 13.33 -21.78
N VAL A 40 -3.10 13.26 -23.09
CA VAL A 40 -2.62 12.06 -23.77
C VAL A 40 -1.43 12.36 -24.68
N SER A 41 -0.35 11.59 -24.52
CA SER A 41 0.77 11.51 -25.46
C SER A 41 0.77 10.14 -26.11
N ALA A 42 0.36 10.03 -27.37
CA ALA A 42 0.22 8.74 -28.06
C ALA A 42 0.33 8.88 -29.58
N PRO A 43 0.64 7.78 -30.30
CA PRO A 43 0.47 7.72 -31.75
C PRO A 43 -0.97 8.05 -32.21
N PRO A 44 -1.16 8.62 -33.42
CA PRO A 44 -2.46 9.14 -33.87
C PRO A 44 -3.60 8.11 -33.95
N ASP A 45 -3.28 6.83 -34.16
CA ASP A 45 -4.23 5.73 -34.26
C ASP A 45 -4.84 5.34 -32.90
N ALA A 46 -4.06 5.41 -31.82
CA ALA A 46 -4.52 5.13 -30.46
C ALA A 46 -5.15 6.36 -29.77
N MET A 47 -4.81 7.57 -30.23
CA MET A 47 -5.21 8.83 -29.59
C MET A 47 -6.72 8.97 -29.30
N PRO A 48 -7.64 8.70 -30.25
CA PRO A 48 -9.08 8.89 -29.99
C PRO A 48 -9.59 8.03 -28.83
N GLY A 49 -9.26 6.74 -28.82
CA GLY A 49 -9.72 5.83 -27.76
C GLY A 49 -9.11 6.13 -26.40
N LEU A 50 -7.87 6.61 -26.35
CA LEU A 50 -7.23 7.02 -25.09
C LEU A 50 -7.80 8.33 -24.54
N LEU A 51 -8.17 9.27 -25.42
CA LEU A 51 -8.87 10.49 -25.01
C LEU A 51 -10.24 10.16 -24.40
N ASP A 52 -10.96 9.19 -24.96
CA ASP A 52 -12.23 8.75 -24.38
C ASP A 52 -12.05 8.21 -22.95
N VAL A 53 -10.98 7.45 -22.68
CA VAL A 53 -10.67 6.95 -21.33
C VAL A 53 -10.29 8.09 -20.37
N VAL A 54 -9.50 9.06 -20.81
CA VAL A 54 -9.18 10.25 -19.99
C VAL A 54 -10.44 11.06 -19.67
N ASN A 55 -11.33 11.23 -20.65
CA ASN A 55 -12.60 11.94 -20.45
C ASN A 55 -13.53 11.18 -19.48
N GLN A 56 -13.58 9.85 -19.58
CA GLN A 56 -14.31 9.00 -18.64
C GLN A 56 -13.76 9.16 -17.22
N ALA A 57 -12.45 9.01 -17.05
CA ALA A 57 -11.79 9.16 -15.75
C ALA A 57 -12.09 10.54 -15.13
N HIS A 58 -12.03 11.60 -15.94
CA HIS A 58 -12.36 12.95 -15.48
C HIS A 58 -13.83 13.07 -15.03
N ALA A 59 -14.77 12.41 -15.71
CA ALA A 59 -16.17 12.36 -15.28
C ALA A 59 -16.37 11.60 -13.95
N GLU A 60 -15.49 10.65 -13.65
CA GLU A 60 -15.43 9.90 -12.38
C GLU A 60 -14.61 10.65 -11.29
N GLY A 61 -14.09 11.84 -11.60
CA GLY A 61 -13.33 12.67 -10.67
C GLY A 61 -11.84 12.34 -10.59
N ILE A 62 -11.32 11.54 -11.52
CA ILE A 62 -9.92 11.13 -11.61
C ILE A 62 -9.23 11.96 -12.70
N ASN A 63 -8.22 12.76 -12.32
CA ASN A 63 -7.36 13.44 -13.28
C ASN A 63 -6.34 12.45 -13.87
N LEU A 64 -6.78 11.66 -14.86
CA LEU A 64 -5.95 10.67 -15.54
C LEU A 64 -5.17 11.30 -16.69
N LYS A 65 -3.88 10.96 -16.79
CA LYS A 65 -2.99 11.30 -17.91
C LYS A 65 -2.40 10.02 -18.47
N ILE A 66 -2.31 9.92 -19.80
CA ILE A 66 -1.84 8.72 -20.48
C ILE A 66 -0.63 9.03 -21.37
N VAL A 67 0.41 8.22 -21.27
CA VAL A 67 1.54 8.20 -22.19
C VAL A 67 1.62 6.83 -22.83
N LEU A 68 1.64 6.74 -24.15
CA LEU A 68 1.79 5.48 -24.89
C LEU A 68 3.08 5.50 -25.69
N LEU A 69 3.97 4.56 -25.38
CA LEU A 69 5.15 4.24 -26.18
C LEU A 69 4.74 3.26 -27.29
N ASP A 70 5.31 3.45 -28.48
CA ASP A 70 5.04 2.62 -29.66
C ASP A 70 5.75 1.26 -29.64
N HIS A 71 6.73 1.08 -28.75
CA HIS A 71 7.46 -0.17 -28.58
C HIS A 71 7.81 -0.43 -27.11
N ASN A 72 8.22 -1.68 -26.82
CA ASN A 72 8.64 -2.07 -25.49
C ASN A 72 10.10 -1.69 -25.24
N PRO A 73 10.40 -1.00 -24.13
CA PRO A 73 11.78 -0.93 -23.64
C PRO A 73 12.26 -2.31 -23.12
N PRO A 74 13.55 -2.46 -22.77
CA PRO A 74 14.10 -3.73 -22.29
C PRO A 74 13.46 -4.31 -21.01
N ASN A 75 12.79 -3.48 -20.21
CA ASN A 75 12.03 -3.85 -19.01
C ASN A 75 10.98 -2.76 -18.68
N ASP A 76 10.22 -2.91 -17.60
CA ASP A 76 9.14 -2.02 -17.18
C ASP A 76 9.59 -0.73 -16.48
N THR A 77 10.83 -0.68 -16.00
CA THR A 77 11.37 0.44 -15.19
C THR A 77 11.22 1.80 -15.91
N PRO A 78 11.55 1.94 -17.22
CA PRO A 78 11.29 3.14 -17.99
C PRO A 78 9.87 3.72 -17.89
N LEU A 79 8.84 2.87 -17.82
CA LEU A 79 7.45 3.34 -17.84
C LEU A 79 7.09 3.99 -16.50
N ARG A 80 7.60 3.44 -15.40
CA ARG A 80 7.46 4.03 -14.06
C ARG A 80 8.20 5.36 -13.96
N ASP A 81 9.39 5.42 -14.55
CA ASP A 81 10.22 6.64 -14.56
C ASP A 81 9.59 7.73 -15.42
N ILE A 82 9.09 7.42 -16.62
CA ILE A 82 8.31 8.34 -17.46
C ILE A 82 7.09 8.84 -16.71
N SER A 83 6.32 7.94 -16.07
CA SER A 83 5.14 8.31 -15.29
C SER A 83 5.49 9.28 -14.15
N THR A 84 6.60 9.05 -13.46
CA THR A 84 7.09 9.90 -12.38
C THR A 84 7.56 11.26 -12.90
N VAL A 85 8.28 11.30 -14.01
CA VAL A 85 8.78 12.55 -14.62
C VAL A 85 7.63 13.41 -15.15
N VAL A 86 6.59 12.81 -15.72
CA VAL A 86 5.37 13.51 -16.12
C VAL A 86 4.58 13.94 -14.89
N GLY A 87 4.36 13.04 -13.94
CA GLY A 87 3.59 13.29 -12.71
C GLY A 87 4.21 14.34 -11.79
N ALA A 88 5.52 14.55 -11.86
CA ALA A 88 6.20 15.63 -11.14
C ALA A 88 5.66 17.03 -11.50
N ASP A 89 5.07 17.21 -12.68
CA ASP A 89 4.45 18.49 -13.08
C ASP A 89 2.98 18.61 -12.60
N TYR A 90 2.39 17.54 -12.07
CA TYR A 90 0.95 17.44 -11.76
C TYR A 90 0.70 16.67 -10.45
N HIS A 91 0.63 17.39 -9.32
CA HIS A 91 0.45 16.78 -8.00
C HIS A 91 -0.92 16.15 -7.76
N ASP A 92 -1.93 16.50 -8.54
CA ASP A 92 -3.31 16.02 -8.44
C ASP A 92 -3.65 14.97 -9.51
N ALA A 93 -2.70 14.62 -10.38
CA ALA A 93 -2.92 13.69 -11.47
C ALA A 93 -2.42 12.28 -11.18
N THR A 94 -3.10 11.31 -11.79
CA THR A 94 -2.62 9.94 -11.95
C THR A 94 -2.09 9.80 -13.37
N VAL A 95 -0.84 9.38 -13.51
CA VAL A 95 -0.20 9.15 -14.80
C VAL A 95 -0.10 7.66 -15.06
N LEU A 96 -0.58 7.22 -16.21
CA LEU A 96 -0.46 5.87 -16.74
C LEU A 96 0.45 5.90 -17.97
N THR A 97 1.57 5.18 -17.93
CA THR A 97 2.44 4.96 -19.08
C THR A 97 2.30 3.53 -19.57
N LEU A 98 2.01 3.38 -20.87
CA LEU A 98 1.75 2.11 -21.55
C LEU A 98 2.82 1.85 -22.60
N SER A 99 3.15 0.58 -22.79
CA SER A 99 3.79 0.04 -23.98
C SER A 99 3.08 -1.25 -24.38
N PRO A 100 3.40 -1.88 -25.52
CA PRO A 100 2.72 -3.12 -25.94
C PRO A 100 2.70 -4.26 -24.91
N SER A 101 3.60 -4.30 -23.92
CA SER A 101 3.65 -5.38 -22.92
C SER A 101 4.01 -4.94 -21.51
N TYR A 102 4.31 -3.66 -21.31
CA TYR A 102 4.63 -3.12 -19.99
C TYR A 102 3.68 -1.98 -19.64
N VAL A 103 3.51 -1.79 -18.34
CA VAL A 103 2.71 -0.71 -17.78
C VAL A 103 3.50 -0.13 -16.60
N GLY A 104 3.48 1.18 -16.47
CA GLY A 104 3.97 1.86 -15.28
C GLY A 104 3.04 3.00 -14.93
N SER A 105 2.92 3.32 -13.64
CA SER A 105 2.06 4.39 -13.18
C SER A 105 2.68 5.22 -12.06
N TYR A 106 2.13 6.41 -11.90
CA TYR A 106 2.43 7.34 -10.82
C TYR A 106 1.14 8.01 -10.33
N SER A 107 0.93 8.05 -9.02
CA SER A 107 -0.14 8.85 -8.41
C SER A 107 0.22 9.20 -6.98
N THR A 108 -0.24 10.38 -6.54
CA THR A 108 -0.28 10.78 -5.13
C THR A 108 -1.68 10.59 -4.53
N GLN A 109 -2.68 10.31 -5.37
CA GLN A 109 -4.09 10.19 -4.98
C GLN A 109 -4.48 8.75 -4.63
N PHE A 110 -3.84 7.78 -5.29
CA PHE A 110 -4.10 6.36 -5.08
C PHE A 110 -2.95 5.67 -4.32
N PRO A 111 -3.25 4.75 -3.38
CA PRO A 111 -2.25 3.92 -2.75
C PRO A 111 -1.46 3.11 -3.78
N ARG A 112 -0.18 2.87 -3.47
CA ARG A 112 0.72 2.11 -4.34
C ARG A 112 0.19 0.71 -4.68
N VAL A 113 -0.47 0.05 -3.73
CA VAL A 113 -1.05 -1.29 -3.93
C VAL A 113 -2.17 -1.29 -4.97
N THR A 114 -3.03 -0.25 -4.99
CA THR A 114 -4.09 -0.09 -5.97
C THR A 114 -3.51 0.14 -7.37
N LEU A 115 -2.47 1.00 -7.45
CA LEU A 115 -1.74 1.22 -8.71
C LEU A 115 -1.12 -0.07 -9.25
N GLU A 116 -0.49 -0.86 -8.39
CA GLU A 116 0.14 -2.14 -8.79
C GLU A 116 -0.88 -3.19 -9.22
N ALA A 117 -2.04 -3.28 -8.55
CA ALA A 117 -3.15 -4.12 -8.99
C ALA A 117 -3.67 -3.69 -10.37
N GLY A 118 -3.81 -2.39 -10.60
CA GLY A 118 -4.23 -1.84 -11.88
C GLY A 118 -3.20 -2.12 -12.98
N GLU A 119 -1.91 -1.93 -12.70
CA GLU A 119 -0.80 -2.24 -13.61
C GLU A 119 -0.82 -3.72 -14.05
N ASP A 120 -1.17 -4.64 -13.15
CA ASP A 120 -1.16 -6.08 -13.44
C ASP A 120 -2.26 -6.50 -14.42
N ILE A 121 -3.46 -5.93 -14.31
CA ILE A 121 -4.57 -6.25 -15.21
C ILE A 121 -4.56 -5.43 -16.51
N ALA A 122 -3.75 -4.38 -16.57
CA ALA A 122 -3.60 -3.51 -17.73
C ALA A 122 -2.61 -4.03 -18.78
N LYS A 123 -1.91 -5.16 -18.55
CA LYS A 123 -0.94 -5.74 -19.51
C LYS A 123 -1.63 -6.54 -20.63
N THR A 124 -2.50 -5.88 -21.39
CA THR A 124 -3.38 -6.55 -22.39
C THR A 124 -2.84 -6.52 -23.82
N GLY A 125 -1.89 -5.63 -24.12
CA GLY A 125 -1.36 -5.39 -25.46
C GLY A 125 -2.22 -4.50 -26.35
N ASN A 126 -3.43 -4.15 -25.93
CA ASN A 126 -4.25 -3.10 -26.55
C ASN A 126 -4.31 -1.88 -25.62
N PRO A 127 -3.76 -0.72 -26.00
CA PRO A 127 -3.59 0.40 -25.07
C PRO A 127 -4.90 0.96 -24.52
N VAL A 128 -5.98 0.93 -25.31
CA VAL A 128 -7.30 1.42 -24.87
C VAL A 128 -7.88 0.48 -23.82
N VAL A 129 -7.86 -0.83 -24.09
CA VAL A 129 -8.33 -1.84 -23.13
C VAL A 129 -7.46 -1.84 -21.87
N SER A 130 -6.14 -1.70 -22.03
CA SER A 130 -5.20 -1.55 -20.91
C SER A 130 -5.58 -0.38 -20.00
N ALA A 131 -5.83 0.79 -20.59
CA ALA A 131 -6.22 1.99 -19.86
C ALA A 131 -7.59 1.87 -19.18
N GLN A 132 -8.56 1.22 -19.83
CA GLN A 132 -9.87 0.95 -19.25
C GLN A 132 -9.79 -0.01 -18.05
N HIS A 133 -9.02 -1.09 -18.15
CA HIS A 133 -8.80 -2.00 -17.03
C HIS A 133 -8.14 -1.28 -15.85
N PHE A 134 -7.10 -0.49 -16.13
CA PHE A 134 -6.43 0.30 -15.10
C PHE A 134 -7.41 1.27 -14.41
N LEU A 135 -8.18 2.04 -15.19
CA LEU A 135 -9.17 2.97 -14.65
C LEU A 135 -10.22 2.24 -13.80
N HIS A 136 -10.71 1.10 -14.27
CA HIS A 136 -11.69 0.30 -13.53
C HIS A 136 -11.16 -0.16 -12.16
N GLU A 137 -9.89 -0.56 -12.08
CA GLU A 137 -9.28 -0.93 -10.79
C GLU A 137 -9.20 0.27 -9.83
N LEU A 138 -8.92 1.48 -10.34
CA LEU A 138 -8.85 2.68 -9.49
C LEU A 138 -10.21 3.07 -8.89
N ASP A 139 -11.29 2.86 -9.62
CA ASP A 139 -12.65 3.15 -9.16
C ASP A 139 -13.25 2.00 -8.33
N THR A 140 -12.59 0.83 -8.30
CA THR A 140 -13.07 -0.32 -7.54
C THR A 140 -12.88 -0.12 -6.03
N PRO A 141 -13.95 -0.18 -5.22
CA PRO A 141 -13.83 -0.02 -3.78
C PRO A 141 -12.97 -1.12 -3.15
N GLU A 142 -11.90 -0.73 -2.45
CA GLU A 142 -11.05 -1.66 -1.71
C GLU A 142 -11.70 -2.11 -0.39
N PHE A 143 -11.45 -3.36 0.01
CA PHE A 143 -11.90 -3.86 1.30
C PHE A 143 -11.18 -3.10 2.44
N PRO A 144 -11.88 -2.63 3.48
CA PRO A 144 -11.30 -1.78 4.53
C PRO A 144 -10.43 -2.57 5.51
N TRP A 145 -9.28 -3.06 5.04
CA TRP A 145 -8.34 -3.88 5.81
C TRP A 145 -7.93 -3.21 7.11
N THR A 146 -7.66 -1.91 7.11
CA THR A 146 -7.32 -1.16 8.31
C THR A 146 -8.44 -1.21 9.35
N GLY A 147 -9.69 -1.03 8.93
CA GLY A 147 -10.85 -1.13 9.82
C GLY A 147 -10.99 -2.52 10.42
N LEU A 148 -10.85 -3.57 9.60
CA LEU A 148 -10.86 -4.96 10.05
C LEU A 148 -9.72 -5.24 11.04
N THR A 149 -8.49 -4.83 10.73
CA THR A 149 -7.32 -5.05 11.60
C THR A 149 -7.48 -4.33 12.94
N ILE A 150 -7.94 -3.07 12.94
CA ILE A 150 -8.22 -2.32 14.17
C ILE A 150 -9.26 -3.06 15.02
N PHE A 151 -10.35 -3.50 14.41
CA PHE A 151 -11.39 -4.25 15.11
C PHE A 151 -10.84 -5.55 15.74
N LEU A 152 -10.05 -6.33 14.98
CA LEU A 152 -9.44 -7.56 15.47
C LEU A 152 -8.49 -7.30 16.65
N LEU A 153 -7.68 -6.24 16.59
CA LEU A 153 -6.78 -5.87 17.69
C LEU A 153 -7.56 -5.51 18.96
N ILE A 154 -8.64 -4.73 18.84
CA ILE A 154 -9.51 -4.38 19.98
C ILE A 154 -10.15 -5.63 20.58
N ALA A 155 -10.66 -6.54 19.74
CA ALA A 155 -11.29 -7.78 20.19
C ALA A 155 -10.30 -8.67 20.96
N VAL A 156 -9.09 -8.85 20.43
CA VAL A 156 -8.02 -9.62 21.08
C VAL A 156 -7.59 -8.96 22.40
N PHE A 157 -7.44 -7.63 22.42
CA PHE A 157 -7.11 -6.90 23.63
C PHE A 157 -8.19 -7.07 24.72
N ALA A 158 -9.46 -6.94 24.37
CA ALA A 158 -10.58 -7.16 25.28
C ALA A 158 -10.61 -8.59 25.84
N ALA A 159 -10.34 -9.59 25.00
CA ALA A 159 -10.23 -10.99 25.43
C ALA A 159 -9.05 -11.18 26.40
N ALA A 160 -7.89 -10.58 26.13
CA ALA A 160 -6.73 -10.64 27.02
C ALA A 160 -7.00 -9.99 28.39
N VAL A 161 -7.65 -8.82 28.41
CA VAL A 161 -8.06 -8.15 29.65
C VAL A 161 -9.09 -8.98 30.41
N GLY A 162 -10.10 -9.50 29.71
CA GLY A 162 -11.15 -10.33 30.30
C GLY A 162 -10.60 -11.61 30.94
N THR A 163 -9.73 -12.32 30.22
CA THR A 163 -9.04 -13.52 30.74
C THR A 163 -8.14 -13.20 31.93
N ARG A 164 -7.38 -12.09 31.89
CA ARG A 164 -6.56 -11.67 33.02
C ARG A 164 -7.40 -11.34 34.26
N TRP A 165 -8.52 -10.65 34.09
CA TRP A 165 -9.42 -10.31 35.18
C TRP A 165 -10.04 -11.55 35.84
N LEU A 166 -10.47 -12.53 35.03
CA LEU A 166 -10.94 -13.83 35.51
C LEU A 166 -9.84 -14.59 36.27
N GLN A 167 -8.61 -14.63 35.75
CA GLN A 167 -7.47 -15.28 36.43
C GLN A 167 -7.15 -14.65 37.79
N LEU A 168 -7.24 -13.32 37.90
CA LEU A 168 -7.00 -12.61 39.17
C LEU A 168 -8.09 -12.90 40.21
N ARG A 169 -9.35 -13.10 39.77
CA ARG A 169 -10.48 -13.44 40.65
C ARG A 169 -10.48 -14.90 41.09
N SER A 170 -9.99 -15.81 40.26
CA SER A 170 -10.00 -17.25 40.53
C SER A 170 -8.83 -17.74 41.38
N LYS A 171 -7.96 -16.86 41.90
CA LYS A 171 -6.81 -17.26 42.73
C LYS A 171 -7.30 -17.55 44.17
N PRO A 172 -7.37 -18.82 44.62
CA PRO A 172 -7.84 -19.13 45.97
C PRO A 172 -6.82 -18.62 46.99
N SER A 173 -7.28 -17.98 48.05
CA SER A 173 -6.45 -17.70 49.23
C SER A 173 -5.94 -19.02 49.81
N ALA A 174 -4.64 -19.28 49.71
CA ALA A 174 -4.03 -20.41 50.38
C ALA A 174 -3.83 -20.09 51.87
N THR A 175 -4.59 -20.82 52.72
CA THR A 175 -4.28 -21.27 54.08
C THR A 175 -4.64 -20.39 55.30
N SER A 176 -5.72 -20.79 55.98
CA SER A 176 -5.82 -21.04 57.44
C SER A 176 -6.36 -22.49 57.55
N ASP A 177 -5.90 -23.43 58.36
CA ASP A 177 -4.99 -23.45 59.50
C ASP A 177 -4.27 -24.80 59.58
N ASP A 178 -3.07 -24.72 60.13
CA ASP A 178 -2.28 -25.79 60.73
C ASP A 178 -3.08 -26.49 61.85
N SER A 179 -3.72 -27.62 61.55
CA SER A 179 -4.17 -28.56 62.58
C SER A 179 -3.05 -29.56 62.86
N ALA A 180 -2.20 -29.14 63.79
CA ALA A 180 -1.32 -29.92 64.65
C ALA A 180 -1.47 -31.45 64.52
N THR A 181 -0.54 -32.05 63.80
CA THR A 181 -0.27 -33.50 63.89
C THR A 181 0.51 -33.75 65.18
N THR A 182 -0.16 -34.29 66.21
CA THR A 182 0.51 -34.96 67.33
C THR A 182 0.43 -36.46 67.12
N PRO A 183 1.58 -37.15 67.01
CA PRO A 183 1.71 -38.51 67.50
C PRO A 183 2.87 -38.56 68.49
N ALA A 184 2.55 -38.51 69.79
CA ALA A 184 3.48 -39.00 70.80
C ALA A 184 3.33 -40.53 70.83
N GLY A 185 4.35 -41.22 70.33
CA GLY A 185 4.45 -42.67 70.39
C GLY A 185 5.00 -43.19 71.72
N ASP A 186 4.78 -44.49 71.88
CA ASP A 186 5.49 -45.45 72.74
C ASP A 186 5.02 -45.50 74.22
N SER A 187 4.82 -46.64 74.90
CA SER A 187 5.35 -47.99 74.70
C SER A 187 4.48 -49.03 75.42
N ASN A 188 4.41 -50.23 74.87
CA ASN A 188 3.96 -51.45 75.52
C ASN A 188 5.09 -52.03 76.41
N THR A 189 4.86 -52.31 77.70
CA THR A 189 5.74 -53.18 78.52
C THR A 189 4.97 -53.83 79.69
N ALA A 190 4.62 -55.11 79.50
CA ALA A 190 4.78 -56.28 80.38
C ALA A 190 4.25 -56.34 81.84
N VAL A 191 3.48 -57.43 82.06
CA VAL A 191 3.19 -58.25 83.27
C VAL A 191 2.36 -57.62 84.40
#